data_AF-A0A3D3FCV6-F1
#
_entry.id   AF-A0A3D3FCV6-F1
#
_cell.length_a   1.000
_cell.length_b   1.000
_cell.length_c   1.000
_cell.angle_alpha   90.00
_cell.angle_beta   90.00
_cell.angle_gamma   90.00
#
_symmetry.space_group_name_H-M   'P 1'
#
loop_
_entity.id
_entity.type
_entity.pdbx_description
1 polymer ?
#
loop_
_entity_poly.entity_id
_entity_poly.type
_entity_poly.pdbx_seq_one_letter_code
_entity_poly.pdbx_strand_id
1 'polypeptide(L)' 'MAKVMTIRPPEELHKQLKYIAKGRGYTMNQLVLQILHGWLKHENKKQ' A
#
# COMPACT_ATOMS: atom_id res chain seq x y z
N MET A 1 20.80 1.96 -3.70
CA MET A 1 19.98 2.12 -2.47
C MET A 1 18.52 2.12 -2.86
N ALA A 2 17.65 1.49 -2.07
CA ALA A 2 16.21 1.59 -2.32
C ALA A 2 15.75 3.04 -2.10
N LYS A 3 14.95 3.59 -3.01
CA LYS A 3 14.32 4.91 -2.84
C LYS A 3 13.23 4.77 -1.78
N VAL A 4 13.44 5.37 -0.61
CA VAL A 4 12.49 5.34 0.51
C VAL A 4 11.54 6.53 0.39
N MET A 5 10.24 6.26 0.52
CA MET A 5 9.20 7.28 0.62
C MET A 5 8.49 7.13 1.97
N THR A 6 8.32 8.23 2.69
CA THR A 6 7.50 8.26 3.91
C THR A 6 6.09 8.71 3.56
N ILE A 7 5.09 7.94 3.97
CA ILE A 7 3.67 8.31 3.87
C ILE A 7 3.12 8.62 5.26
N ARG A 8 2.20 9.59 5.35
CA ARG A 8 1.51 9.97 6.60
C ARG A 8 0.01 9.70 6.48
N PRO A 9 -0.42 8.42 6.45
CA PRO A 9 -1.85 8.10 6.42
C PRO A 9 -2.52 8.50 7.74
N PRO A 10 -3.85 8.74 7.73
CA PRO A 10 -4.63 8.81 8.96
C PRO A 10 -4.42 7.59 9.84
N GLU A 11 -4.52 7.76 11.16
CA GLU A 11 -4.21 6.70 12.13
C GLU A 11 -5.06 5.44 11.91
N GLU A 12 -6.35 5.62 11.67
CA GLU A 12 -7.27 4.50 11.43
C GLU A 12 -6.91 3.72 10.16
N LEU A 13 -6.50 4.42 9.09
CA LEU A 13 -6.02 3.78 7.87
C LEU A 13 -4.72 3.00 8.15
N HIS A 14 -3.80 3.56 8.93
CA HIS A 14 -2.57 2.87 9.30
C HIS A 14 -2.85 1.58 10.09
N LYS A 15 -3.78 1.63 11.06
CA LYS A 15 -4.21 0.44 11.83
C LYS A 15 -4.82 -0.62 10.93
N GLN A 16 -5.71 -0.24 10.02
CA GLN A 16 -6.35 -1.16 9.08
C GLN A 16 -5.32 -1.83 8.16
N LEU A 17 -4.41 -1.05 7.55
CA LEU A 17 -3.36 -1.58 6.70
C LEU A 17 -2.47 -2.57 7.47
N LYS A 18 -2.13 -2.26 8.74
CA LYS A 18 -1.32 -3.15 9.59
C LYS A 18 -2.03 -4.47 9.86
N TYR A 19 -3.32 -4.41 10.19
CA TYR A 19 -4.14 -5.59 10.46
C TYR A 19 -4.23 -6.48 9.21
N ILE A 20 -4.54 -5.88 8.06
CA ILE A 20 -4.68 -6.60 6.78
C ILE A 20 -3.34 -7.22 6.35
N ALA A 21 -2.25 -6.46 6.43
CA ALA A 21 -0.92 -6.96 6.06
C ALA A 21 -0.53 -8.17 6.93
N LYS A 22 -0.74 -8.07 8.26
CA LYS A 22 -0.48 -9.17 9.18
C LYS A 22 -1.35 -10.40 8.87
N GLY A 23 -2.64 -10.21 8.63
CA GLY A 23 -3.57 -11.29 8.30
C GLY A 23 -3.21 -12.03 7.01
N ARG A 24 -2.47 -11.39 6.10
CA ARG A 24 -2.02 -11.96 4.82
C ARG A 24 -0.56 -12.42 4.81
N GLY A 25 0.16 -12.30 5.94
CA GLY A 25 1.59 -12.61 6.02
C GLY A 25 2.47 -11.64 5.21
N TYR A 26 2.00 -10.42 4.97
CA TYR A 26 2.74 -9.39 4.24
C TYR A 26 3.34 -8.34 5.18
N THR A 27 4.42 -7.73 4.72
CA THR A 27 4.89 -6.46 5.28
C THR A 27 3.93 -5.33 4.89
N MET A 28 3.89 -4.28 5.71
CA MET A 28 3.13 -3.07 5.39
C MET A 28 3.51 -2.50 4.02
N ASN A 29 4.81 -2.45 3.73
CA ASN A 29 5.32 -1.92 2.46
C ASN A 29 4.83 -2.73 1.25
N GLN A 30 4.83 -4.07 1.34
CA GLN A 30 4.32 -4.92 0.27
C GLN A 30 2.83 -4.64 -0.01
N LEU A 31 2.01 -4.54 1.04
CA LEU A 31 0.59 -4.24 0.88
C LEU A 31 0.38 -2.87 0.21
N VAL A 32 1.09 -1.84 0.68
CA VAL A 32 0.99 -0.49 0.10
C VAL A 32 1.42 -0.49 -1.38
N LEU A 33 2.50 -1.18 -1.72
CA LEU A 33 2.95 -1.28 -3.12
C LEU A 33 1.95 -2.01 -4.01
N GLN A 34 1.28 -3.06 -3.51
CA GLN A 34 0.22 -3.74 -4.25
C GLN A 34 -0.97 -2.81 -4.53
N ILE A 35 -1.39 -2.02 -3.53
CA ILE A 35 -2.49 -1.04 -3.67
C ILE A 35 -2.12 0.00 -4.73
N LEU A 36 -0.94 0.62 -4.61
CA LEU A 36 -0.48 1.65 -5.55
C LEU A 36 -0.33 1.10 -6.97
N HIS A 37 0.21 -0.11 -7.12
CA HIS A 37 0.35 -0.74 -8.41
C HIS A 37 -1.00 -1.12 -9.03
N GLY A 38 -1.96 -1.57 -8.21
CA GLY A 38 -3.34 -1.82 -8.63
C GLY A 38 -4.03 -0.55 -9.12
N TRP A 39 -3.84 0.56 -8.41
CA TRP A 39 -4.36 1.86 -8.80
C TRP A 39 -3.79 2.32 -10.15
N LEU A 40 -2.46 2.27 -10.33
CA LEU A 40 -1.81 2.63 -11.61
C LEU A 40 -2.33 1.80 -12.79
N LYS A 41 -2.53 0.49 -12.59
CA LYS A 41 -3.09 -0.41 -13.62
C LYS A 41 -4.53 -0.06 -14.00
N HIS A 42 -5.31 0.46 -13.05
CA HIS A 42 -6.69 0.87 -13.30
C HIS A 42 -6.75 2.21 -14.06
N GLU A 43 -5.90 3.17 -13.68
CA GLU A 43 -5.79 4.47 -14.37
C GLU A 43 -5.31 4.29 -15.82
N ASN A 44 -4.31 3.44 -16.06
CA ASN A 44 -3.78 3.16 -17.40
C ASN A 44 -4.78 2.44 -18.33
N LYS A 45 -5.86 1.86 -17.81
CA LYS A 45 -6.93 1.25 -18.63
C LYS A 45 -8.02 2.26 -19.03
N LYS A 46 -8.00 3.46 -18.46
CA LYS A 46 -8.97 4.53 -18.73
C LYS A 46 -8.46 5.58 -19.72
N GLN A 47 -7.22 5.43 -20.21
CA GLN A 47 -6.64 6.21 -21.32
C GLN A 47 -6.62 5.34 -22.57
#